data_AF-A0A355ZZL5-F1
#
_entry.id   AF-A0A355ZZL5-F1
#
_cell.length_a   1.000
_cell.length_b   1.000
_cell.length_c   1.000
_cell.angle_alpha   90.00
_cell.angle_beta   90.00
_cell.angle_gamma   90.00
#
_symmetry.space_group_name_H-M   'P 1'
#
loop_
_entity.id
_entity.type
_entity.pdbx_description
1 polymer ?
#
loop_
_entity_poly.entity_id
_entity_poly.type
_entity_poly.pdbx_seq_one_letter_code
_entity_poly.pdbx_strand_id
1 'polypeptide(L)'
;MDKDIVQMVKILFFTRYRVVESVKWRPSINGFNPFVRFSFQDSVPFMKRHFLSFLVTLAVGVTLLPTSYAATDLDNPSVKLTPEQIPSAVERLIREKKFDTALKYIDEGLTQNPISAQLKFQKSVLYEAQGRFDLAQKELENFIKTFPEIPEAYNNLARYASDRGEYKRAEELLERALALRPSYTTARENLANVYLAQSVQAFKAAAKGGSRSAARRVAALQEILKD
;
A
#
# COMPACT_ATOMS: atom_id res chain seq x y z
N MET A 1 27.04 0.06 -23.02
CA MET A 1 26.54 0.89 -24.14
C MET A 1 26.41 2.31 -23.64
N ASP A 2 27.07 3.22 -24.34
CA ASP A 2 27.65 4.50 -23.90
C ASP A 2 26.80 5.44 -23.04
N LYS A 3 27.37 5.86 -21.90
CA LYS A 3 26.96 7.08 -21.19
C LYS A 3 27.14 8.33 -22.07
N ASP A 4 28.04 8.27 -23.05
CA ASP A 4 28.38 9.38 -23.94
C ASP A 4 27.28 9.69 -24.99
N ILE A 5 26.50 8.69 -25.42
CA ILE A 5 25.40 8.91 -26.37
C ILE A 5 24.23 9.64 -25.70
N VAL A 6 23.89 9.31 -24.44
CA VAL A 6 22.83 9.98 -23.68
C VAL A 6 23.19 11.43 -23.36
N GLN A 7 24.48 11.70 -23.09
CA GLN A 7 24.98 13.05 -22.85
C GLN A 7 24.97 13.89 -24.14
N MET A 8 25.37 13.31 -25.28
CA MET A 8 25.33 13.98 -26.59
C MET A 8 23.91 14.38 -27.03
N VAL A 9 22.92 13.51 -26.80
CA VAL A 9 21.52 13.79 -27.14
C VAL A 9 20.93 14.91 -26.26
N LYS A 10 21.32 15.00 -24.98
CA LYS A 10 20.90 16.11 -24.12
C LYS A 10 21.48 17.46 -24.56
N ILE A 11 22.73 17.49 -25.01
CA ILE A 11 23.41 18.75 -25.39
C ILE A 11 22.89 19.31 -26.73
N LEU A 12 22.59 18.44 -27.71
CA LEU A 12 22.10 18.85 -29.03
C LEU A 12 20.65 19.39 -29.03
N PHE A 13 19.81 18.98 -28.08
CA PHE A 13 18.40 19.40 -28.04
C PHE A 13 18.13 20.62 -27.15
N PHE A 14 18.87 20.80 -26.05
CA PHE A 14 18.60 21.90 -25.10
C PHE A 14 19.08 23.28 -25.56
N THR A 15 20.03 23.36 -26.51
CA THR A 15 20.54 24.66 -27.00
C THR A 15 19.73 25.26 -28.14
N ARG A 16 18.79 24.52 -28.76
CA ARG A 16 18.07 25.00 -29.95
C ARG A 16 16.55 24.91 -29.88
N TYR A 17 15.96 24.22 -28.91
CA TYR A 17 14.51 24.07 -28.81
C TYR A 17 14.00 24.22 -27.38
N ARG A 18 13.02 25.11 -27.17
CA ARG A 18 12.31 25.25 -25.91
C ARG A 18 11.24 24.16 -25.83
N VAL A 19 11.60 23.00 -25.29
CA VAL A 19 10.67 21.91 -24.97
C VAL A 19 10.02 22.23 -23.64
N VAL A 20 8.70 22.38 -23.62
CA VAL A 20 7.95 22.54 -22.36
C VAL A 20 7.45 21.17 -21.94
N GLU A 21 7.98 20.68 -20.82
CA GLU A 21 7.46 19.50 -20.14
C GLU A 21 6.28 19.91 -19.25
N SER A 22 5.16 19.20 -19.38
CA SER A 22 4.11 19.25 -18.37
C SER A 22 3.84 17.84 -17.87
N VAL A 23 4.00 17.65 -16.56
CA VAL A 23 3.65 16.40 -15.87
C VAL A 23 2.18 16.49 -15.47
N LYS A 24 1.35 15.61 -16.02
CA LYS A 24 -0.06 15.48 -15.63
C LYS A 24 -0.26 14.15 -14.91
N TRP A 25 -0.93 14.20 -13.76
CA TRP A 25 -1.25 13.03 -12.96
C TRP A 25 -2.59 12.45 -13.43
N ARG A 26 -2.63 11.14 -13.70
CA ARG A 26 -3.88 10.43 -14.02
C ARG A 26 -4.25 9.47 -12.88
N PRO A 27 -5.52 9.40 -12.47
CA PRO A 27 -5.98 8.40 -11.51
C PRO A 27 -5.82 6.98 -12.06
N SER A 28 -5.46 6.05 -11.19
CA SER A 28 -5.42 4.60 -11.44
C SER A 28 -5.94 3.86 -10.20
N ILE A 29 -6.24 2.57 -10.37
CA ILE A 29 -6.85 1.72 -9.34
C ILE A 29 -6.01 1.66 -8.04
N ASN A 30 -4.68 1.86 -8.13
CA ASN A 30 -3.76 1.85 -6.98
C ASN A 30 -3.00 3.18 -6.75
N GLY A 31 -3.50 4.32 -7.26
CA GLY A 31 -2.86 5.65 -7.06
C GLY A 31 -2.77 6.50 -8.33
N PHE A 32 -1.91 7.53 -8.36
CA PHE A 32 -1.72 8.40 -9.54
C PHE A 32 -0.47 8.02 -10.32
N ASN A 33 -0.61 7.77 -11.63
CA ASN A 33 0.53 7.57 -12.52
C ASN A 33 0.91 8.90 -13.20
N PRO A 34 2.20 9.28 -13.21
CA PRO A 34 2.65 10.46 -13.91
C PRO A 34 2.65 10.20 -15.42
N PHE A 35 2.03 11.11 -16.17
CA PHE A 35 2.05 11.12 -17.63
C PHE A 35 2.78 12.39 -18.10
N VAL A 36 3.91 12.21 -18.77
CA VAL A 36 4.72 13.32 -19.30
C VAL A 36 4.23 13.67 -20.70
N ARG A 37 3.81 14.92 -20.90
CA ARG A 37 3.43 15.44 -22.23
C ARG A 37 4.46 16.46 -22.67
N PHE A 38 5.07 16.20 -23.82
CA PHE A 38 5.95 17.15 -24.50
C PHE A 38 5.15 18.07 -25.40
N SER A 39 5.40 19.38 -25.32
CA SER A 39 4.85 20.39 -26.22
C SER A 39 5.95 21.27 -26.79
N PHE A 40 5.90 21.50 -28.10
CA PHE A 40 6.82 22.37 -28.84
C PHE A 40 6.16 23.72 -29.06
N GLN A 41 6.83 24.81 -28.68
CA GLN A 41 6.23 26.14 -28.66
C GLN A 41 6.26 26.87 -30.01
N ASP A 42 7.20 26.55 -30.91
CA ASP A 42 7.32 27.18 -32.23
C ASP A 42 7.50 26.13 -33.34
N SER A 43 6.53 26.02 -34.25
CA SER A 43 6.49 25.00 -35.31
C SER A 43 6.89 25.56 -36.67
N VAL A 44 8.04 25.14 -37.21
CA VAL A 44 8.43 25.42 -38.61
C VAL A 44 7.86 24.32 -39.53
N PRO A 45 7.08 24.65 -40.59
CA PRO A 45 6.38 23.65 -41.43
C PRO A 45 7.28 22.60 -42.09
N PHE A 46 8.54 22.96 -42.38
CA PHE A 46 9.53 22.09 -43.03
C PHE A 46 9.87 20.82 -42.22
N MET A 47 9.72 20.86 -40.90
CA MET A 47 10.05 19.72 -40.02
C MET A 47 8.93 18.70 -39.83
N LYS A 48 7.70 18.90 -40.31
CA LYS A 48 6.65 17.86 -40.17
C LYS A 48 6.93 16.60 -41.01
N ARG A 49 7.61 16.74 -42.15
CA ARG A 49 7.81 15.65 -43.11
C ARG A 49 9.02 14.75 -42.79
N HIS A 50 10.07 15.31 -42.19
CA HIS A 50 11.30 14.57 -41.88
C HIS A 50 11.41 14.12 -40.41
N PHE A 51 10.75 14.82 -39.47
CA PHE A 51 10.75 14.43 -38.05
C PHE A 51 9.78 13.26 -37.76
N LEU A 52 8.70 13.11 -38.55
CA LEU A 52 7.83 11.93 -38.49
C LEU A 52 8.56 10.66 -38.93
N SER A 53 9.39 10.72 -39.98
CA SER A 53 10.19 9.56 -40.38
C SER A 53 11.23 9.16 -39.33
N PHE A 54 11.87 10.12 -38.65
CA PHE A 54 12.86 9.79 -37.62
C PHE A 54 12.23 9.21 -36.34
N LEU A 55 11.05 9.69 -35.93
CA LEU A 55 10.27 9.09 -34.84
C LEU A 55 9.69 7.72 -35.20
N VAL A 56 9.32 7.49 -36.45
CA VAL A 56 8.85 6.16 -36.91
C VAL A 56 10.01 5.16 -36.94
N THR A 57 11.22 5.56 -37.33
CA THR A 57 12.37 4.64 -37.29
C THR A 57 12.85 4.34 -35.87
N LEU A 58 12.76 5.31 -34.94
CA LEU A 58 13.03 5.05 -33.52
C LEU A 58 11.91 4.22 -32.86
N ALA A 59 10.65 4.41 -33.27
CA ALA A 59 9.52 3.60 -32.82
C ALA A 59 9.57 2.17 -33.38
N VAL A 60 10.05 1.95 -34.61
CA VAL A 60 10.17 0.61 -35.22
C VAL A 60 11.44 -0.13 -34.75
N GLY A 61 12.52 0.58 -34.39
CA GLY A 61 13.73 -0.03 -33.85
C GLY A 61 13.66 -0.42 -32.37
N VAL A 62 12.71 0.15 -31.61
CA VAL A 62 12.51 -0.15 -30.17
C VAL A 62 11.36 -1.14 -29.91
N THR A 63 10.57 -1.49 -30.93
CA THR A 63 9.34 -2.30 -30.77
C THR A 63 9.50 -3.82 -30.92
N LEU A 64 10.73 -4.35 -31.04
CA LEU A 64 10.98 -5.79 -31.14
C LEU A 64 11.89 -6.36 -30.05
N LEU A 65 12.03 -5.67 -28.93
CA LEU A 65 12.20 -6.41 -27.69
C LEU A 65 10.80 -6.49 -27.09
N PRO A 66 10.18 -7.68 -26.98
CA PRO A 66 9.11 -7.81 -26.01
C PRO A 66 9.74 -7.43 -24.68
N THR A 67 9.49 -6.22 -24.19
CA THR A 67 9.45 -5.96 -22.77
C THR A 67 8.19 -6.65 -22.26
N SER A 68 8.11 -7.96 -22.43
CA SER A 68 7.69 -8.77 -21.30
C SER A 68 8.68 -8.37 -20.22
N TYR A 69 8.27 -7.44 -19.37
CA TYR A 69 8.71 -7.41 -17.99
C TYR A 69 8.35 -8.81 -17.49
N ALA A 70 9.20 -9.80 -17.77
CA ALA A 70 8.99 -11.14 -17.30
C ALA A 70 8.91 -10.96 -15.81
N ALA A 71 7.72 -11.19 -15.24
CA ALA A 71 7.50 -11.04 -13.83
C ALA A 71 8.62 -11.85 -13.16
N THR A 72 9.48 -11.17 -12.40
CA THR A 72 10.62 -11.83 -11.77
C THR A 72 10.10 -13.08 -11.09
N ASP A 73 10.63 -14.24 -11.48
CA ASP A 73 10.20 -15.52 -10.95
C ASP A 73 10.67 -15.63 -9.50
N LEU A 74 9.78 -15.28 -8.57
CA LEU A 74 10.09 -15.24 -7.14
C LEU A 74 10.21 -16.64 -6.53
N ASP A 75 9.86 -17.69 -7.26
CA ASP A 75 10.06 -19.07 -6.82
C ASP A 75 11.47 -19.58 -7.22
N ASN A 76 12.18 -18.87 -8.09
CA ASN A 76 13.54 -19.23 -8.50
C ASN A 76 14.55 -18.83 -7.42
N PRO A 77 15.25 -19.78 -6.77
CA PRO A 77 16.20 -19.50 -5.69
C PRO A 77 17.45 -18.72 -6.14
N SER A 78 17.68 -18.60 -7.45
CA SER A 78 18.79 -17.84 -8.02
C SER A 78 18.48 -16.34 -8.09
N VAL A 79 17.21 -15.95 -7.98
CA VAL A 79 16.79 -14.55 -8.01
C VAL A 79 17.17 -13.88 -6.70
N LYS A 80 18.09 -12.93 -6.78
CA LYS A 80 18.43 -12.02 -5.68
C LYS A 80 17.75 -10.68 -5.91
N LEU A 81 16.90 -10.29 -4.98
CA LEU A 81 16.25 -8.99 -4.98
C LEU A 81 17.11 -7.95 -4.26
N THR A 82 17.10 -6.72 -4.77
CA THR A 82 17.67 -5.59 -4.03
C THR A 82 16.77 -5.22 -2.85
N PRO A 83 17.30 -4.57 -1.78
CA PRO A 83 16.49 -4.11 -0.66
C PRO A 83 15.22 -3.33 -1.06
N GLU A 84 15.28 -2.56 -2.15
CA GLU A 84 14.17 -1.76 -2.67
C GLU A 84 13.10 -2.61 -3.36
N GLN A 85 13.48 -3.76 -3.92
CA GLN A 85 12.57 -4.68 -4.60
C GLN A 85 11.82 -5.59 -3.61
N ILE A 86 12.46 -5.96 -2.50
CA ILE A 86 11.93 -6.94 -1.53
C ILE A 86 10.51 -6.60 -1.07
N PRO A 87 10.17 -5.37 -0.61
CA PRO A 87 8.83 -5.10 -0.09
C PRO A 87 7.71 -5.32 -1.12
N SER A 88 7.91 -4.92 -2.36
CA SER A 88 6.91 -5.12 -3.42
C SER A 88 6.76 -6.60 -3.82
N ALA A 89 7.87 -7.35 -3.80
CA ALA A 89 7.85 -8.79 -4.02
C ALA A 89 7.11 -9.53 -2.91
N VAL A 90 7.36 -9.17 -1.64
CA VAL A 90 6.66 -9.69 -0.47
C VAL A 90 5.15 -9.44 -0.58
N GLU A 91 4.75 -8.22 -0.93
CA GLU A 91 3.34 -7.88 -1.09
C GLU A 91 2.65 -8.74 -2.17
N ARG A 92 3.33 -8.96 -3.30
CA ARG A 92 2.85 -9.84 -4.36
C ARG A 92 2.72 -11.29 -3.89
N LEU A 93 3.74 -11.82 -3.20
CA LEU A 93 3.73 -13.19 -2.69
C LEU A 93 2.63 -13.43 -1.65
N ILE A 94 2.34 -12.45 -0.78
CA ILE A 94 1.23 -12.52 0.17
C ILE A 94 -0.11 -12.63 -0.58
N ARG A 95 -0.33 -11.81 -1.63
CA ARG A 95 -1.54 -11.90 -2.46
C ARG A 95 -1.67 -13.25 -3.19
N GLU A 96 -0.54 -13.79 -3.65
CA GLU A 96 -0.46 -15.11 -4.27
C GLU A 96 -0.56 -16.27 -3.27
N LYS A 97 -0.70 -15.97 -1.96
CA LYS A 97 -0.71 -16.95 -0.85
C LYS A 97 0.58 -17.79 -0.75
N LYS A 98 1.67 -17.32 -1.35
CA LYS A 98 3.01 -17.94 -1.28
C LYS A 98 3.73 -17.49 -0.01
N PHE A 99 3.16 -17.85 1.13
CA PHE A 99 3.55 -17.28 2.41
C PHE A 99 4.96 -17.67 2.87
N ASP A 100 5.41 -18.90 2.59
CA ASP A 100 6.74 -19.34 2.99
C ASP A 100 7.84 -18.57 2.24
N THR A 101 7.66 -18.40 0.92
CA THR A 101 8.54 -17.57 0.09
C THR A 101 8.51 -16.10 0.53
N ALA A 102 7.34 -15.56 0.86
CA ALA A 102 7.21 -14.19 1.37
C ALA A 102 7.97 -14.01 2.69
N LEU A 103 7.84 -14.95 3.63
CA LEU A 103 8.53 -14.89 4.92
C LEU A 103 10.05 -14.96 4.74
N LYS A 104 10.53 -15.82 3.84
CA LYS A 104 11.95 -15.89 3.48
C LYS A 104 12.48 -14.55 2.99
N TYR A 105 11.78 -13.89 2.05
CA TYR A 105 12.19 -12.58 1.56
C TYR A 105 12.10 -11.48 2.62
N ILE A 106 11.13 -11.54 3.54
CA ILE A 106 11.08 -10.64 4.69
C ILE A 106 12.32 -10.81 5.56
N ASP A 107 12.68 -12.04 5.93
CA ASP A 107 13.82 -12.30 6.81
C ASP A 107 15.16 -11.95 6.13
N GLU A 108 15.30 -12.20 4.83
CA GLU A 108 16.44 -11.74 4.03
C GLU A 108 16.53 -10.20 3.99
N GLY A 109 15.40 -9.53 3.75
CA GLY A 109 15.34 -8.07 3.71
C GLY A 109 15.64 -7.43 5.08
N LEU A 110 15.19 -8.05 6.16
CA LEU A 110 15.48 -7.59 7.53
C LEU A 110 16.92 -7.89 7.95
N THR A 111 17.57 -8.91 7.36
CA THR A 111 19.01 -9.12 7.53
C THR A 111 19.82 -7.98 6.90
N GLN A 112 19.39 -7.49 5.73
CA GLN A 112 20.04 -6.39 5.02
C GLN A 112 19.70 -5.01 5.63
N ASN A 113 18.46 -4.82 6.08
CA ASN A 113 17.99 -3.60 6.72
C ASN A 113 17.12 -3.91 7.96
N PRO A 114 17.75 -4.06 9.14
CA PRO A 114 17.05 -4.43 10.37
C PRO A 114 16.01 -3.43 10.88
N ILE A 115 16.06 -2.18 10.41
CA ILE A 115 15.18 -1.09 10.82
C ILE A 115 14.06 -0.81 9.81
N SER A 116 13.89 -1.66 8.80
CA SER A 116 12.82 -1.51 7.80
C SER A 116 11.44 -1.65 8.44
N ALA A 117 10.79 -0.52 8.70
CA ALA A 117 9.41 -0.47 9.20
C ALA A 117 8.46 -1.19 8.24
N GLN A 118 8.64 -1.00 6.92
CA GLN A 118 7.79 -1.64 5.92
C GLN A 118 7.84 -3.17 6.01
N LEU A 119 9.03 -3.78 6.08
CA LEU A 119 9.17 -5.23 6.15
C LEU A 119 8.66 -5.81 7.48
N LYS A 120 8.92 -5.12 8.60
CA LYS A 120 8.37 -5.53 9.91
C LYS A 120 6.84 -5.48 9.91
N PHE A 121 6.25 -4.43 9.33
CA PHE A 121 4.80 -4.35 9.20
C PHE A 121 4.26 -5.44 8.27
N GLN A 122 4.88 -5.67 7.11
CA GLN A 122 4.49 -6.73 6.18
C GLN A 122 4.58 -8.14 6.80
N LYS A 123 5.46 -8.38 7.78
CA LYS A 123 5.50 -9.63 8.54
C LYS A 123 4.21 -9.88 9.32
N SER A 124 3.65 -8.84 9.93
CA SER A 124 2.34 -8.94 10.60
C SER A 124 1.21 -9.21 9.61
N VAL A 125 1.22 -8.54 8.45
CA VAL A 125 0.23 -8.73 7.37
C VAL A 125 0.31 -10.13 6.79
N LEU A 126 1.51 -10.69 6.65
CA LEU A 126 1.74 -12.06 6.22
C LEU A 126 1.09 -13.06 7.19
N TYR A 127 1.34 -12.91 8.50
CA TYR A 127 0.74 -13.79 9.50
C TYR A 127 -0.79 -13.66 9.55
N GLU A 128 -1.32 -12.44 9.37
CA GLU A 128 -2.76 -12.21 9.24
C GLU A 128 -3.34 -12.95 8.02
N ALA A 129 -2.69 -12.85 6.86
CA ALA A 129 -3.10 -13.53 5.64
C ALA A 129 -3.03 -15.06 5.75
N GLN A 130 -2.16 -15.59 6.62
CA GLN A 130 -2.10 -17.01 6.98
C GLN A 130 -3.17 -17.44 7.99
N GLY A 131 -3.95 -16.52 8.56
CA GLY A 131 -4.87 -16.77 9.67
C GLY A 131 -4.18 -16.99 11.02
N ARG A 132 -2.88 -16.68 11.14
CA ARG A 132 -2.10 -16.80 12.39
C ARG A 132 -2.17 -15.50 13.18
N PHE A 133 -3.37 -15.16 13.65
CA PHE A 133 -3.67 -13.88 14.28
C PHE A 133 -2.84 -13.58 15.53
N ASP A 134 -2.50 -14.59 16.34
CA ASP A 134 -1.66 -14.39 17.53
C ASP A 134 -0.24 -13.92 17.18
N LEU A 135 0.33 -14.44 16.10
CA LEU A 135 1.64 -13.99 15.62
C LEU A 135 1.54 -12.60 15.00
N ALA A 136 0.49 -12.32 14.22
CA ALA A 136 0.26 -11.00 13.64
C ALA A 136 0.16 -9.91 14.72
N GLN A 137 -0.62 -10.18 15.78
CA GLN A 137 -0.73 -9.28 16.93
C GLN A 137 0.62 -9.09 17.62
N LYS A 138 1.38 -10.17 17.89
CA LYS A 138 2.69 -10.07 18.52
C LYS A 138 3.67 -9.22 17.71
N GLU A 139 3.69 -9.38 16.39
CA GLU A 139 4.51 -8.53 15.51
C GLU A 139 4.09 -7.06 15.60
N LEU A 140 2.79 -6.76 15.59
CA LEU A 140 2.29 -5.39 15.72
C LEU A 140 2.55 -4.76 17.10
N GLU A 141 2.42 -5.53 18.18
CA GLU A 141 2.73 -5.07 19.54
C GLU A 141 4.21 -4.72 19.69
N ASN A 142 5.10 -5.47 19.03
CA ASN A 142 6.52 -5.11 18.96
C ASN A 142 6.74 -3.91 18.03
N PHE A 143 6.00 -3.85 16.92
CA PHE A 143 6.09 -2.79 15.93
C PHE A 143 5.82 -1.41 16.53
N ILE A 144 4.74 -1.25 17.31
CA ILE A 144 4.38 0.03 17.94
C ILE A 144 5.37 0.47 19.02
N LYS A 145 6.18 -0.43 19.58
CA LYS A 145 7.27 -0.06 20.50
C LYS A 145 8.45 0.57 19.76
N THR A 146 8.69 0.14 18.52
CA THR A 146 9.81 0.62 17.69
C THR A 146 9.43 1.76 16.76
N PHE A 147 8.18 1.81 16.29
CA PHE A 147 7.63 2.81 15.37
C PHE A 147 6.30 3.35 15.92
N PRO A 148 6.33 4.05 17.07
CA PRO A 148 5.12 4.53 17.74
C PRO A 148 4.34 5.59 16.95
N GLU A 149 4.89 6.11 15.87
CA GLU A 149 4.34 7.14 14.99
C GLU A 149 3.49 6.62 13.83
N ILE A 150 3.47 5.30 13.58
CA ILE A 150 2.77 4.70 12.44
C ILE A 150 1.34 4.32 12.84
N PRO A 151 0.31 5.05 12.38
CA PRO A 151 -1.08 4.85 12.82
C PRO A 151 -1.70 3.52 12.35
N GLU A 152 -1.23 2.94 11.24
CA GLU A 152 -1.73 1.69 10.68
C GLU A 152 -1.64 0.51 11.66
N ALA A 153 -0.56 0.46 12.44
CA ALA A 153 -0.34 -0.63 13.38
C ALA A 153 -1.33 -0.60 14.55
N TYR A 154 -1.64 0.60 15.06
CA TYR A 154 -2.66 0.77 16.09
C TYR A 154 -4.05 0.39 15.58
N ASN A 155 -4.40 0.80 14.36
CA ASN A 155 -5.66 0.40 13.72
C ASN A 155 -5.80 -1.13 13.61
N ASN A 156 -4.74 -1.83 13.19
CA ASN A 156 -4.78 -3.28 13.05
C ASN A 156 -4.87 -3.99 14.42
N LEU A 157 -4.14 -3.50 15.44
CA LEU A 157 -4.27 -4.00 16.81
C LEU A 157 -5.67 -3.77 17.38
N ALA A 158 -6.30 -2.64 17.08
CA ALA A 158 -7.64 -2.34 17.53
C ALA A 158 -8.67 -3.30 16.96
N ARG A 159 -8.54 -3.69 15.69
CA ARG A 159 -9.38 -4.73 15.08
C ARG A 159 -9.25 -6.05 15.83
N TYR A 160 -8.02 -6.51 16.13
CA TYR A 160 -7.81 -7.72 16.93
C TYR A 160 -8.41 -7.63 18.34
N ALA A 161 -8.28 -6.47 19.00
CA ALA A 161 -8.91 -6.24 20.31
C ALA A 161 -10.45 -6.26 20.20
N SER A 162 -11.02 -5.65 19.16
CA SER A 162 -12.47 -5.63 18.90
C SER A 162 -13.02 -7.03 18.66
N ASP A 163 -12.33 -7.85 17.86
CA ASP A 163 -12.72 -9.24 17.57
C ASP A 163 -12.77 -10.11 18.84
N ARG A 164 -11.95 -9.77 19.85
CA ARG A 164 -11.93 -10.43 21.17
C ARG A 164 -12.95 -9.84 22.17
N GLY A 165 -13.69 -8.81 21.77
CA GLY A 165 -14.59 -8.07 22.64
C GLY A 165 -13.89 -7.12 23.63
N GLU A 166 -12.59 -6.86 23.45
CA GLU A 166 -11.79 -5.93 24.24
C GLU A 166 -12.04 -4.47 23.80
N TYR A 167 -13.31 -4.05 23.75
CA TYR A 167 -13.73 -2.82 23.08
C TYR A 167 -13.09 -1.54 23.64
N LYS A 168 -12.80 -1.47 24.94
CA LYS A 168 -12.09 -0.31 25.53
C LYS A 168 -10.66 -0.20 25.02
N ARG A 169 -9.94 -1.32 24.93
CA ARG A 169 -8.59 -1.35 24.37
C ARG A 169 -8.60 -0.99 22.89
N ALA A 170 -9.59 -1.49 22.15
CA ALA A 170 -9.76 -1.14 20.74
C ALA A 170 -9.97 0.36 20.54
N GLU A 171 -10.81 0.98 21.37
CA GLU A 171 -11.03 2.43 21.40
C GLU A 171 -9.73 3.20 21.64
N GLU A 172 -8.99 2.90 22.71
CA GLU A 172 -7.71 3.57 23.04
C GLU A 172 -6.69 3.49 21.89
N LEU A 173 -6.61 2.34 21.24
CA LEU A 173 -5.73 2.12 20.08
C LEU A 173 -6.16 2.98 18.88
N LEU A 174 -7.46 3.08 18.60
CA LEU A 174 -7.98 3.86 17.48
C LEU A 174 -7.87 5.37 17.74
N GLU A 175 -8.11 5.81 18.97
CA GLU A 175 -7.84 7.18 19.39
C GLU A 175 -6.36 7.54 19.20
N ARG A 176 -5.45 6.62 19.53
CA ARG A 176 -4.02 6.80 19.25
C ARG A 176 -3.72 6.91 17.76
N ALA A 177 -4.33 6.06 16.93
CA ALA A 177 -4.19 6.12 15.47
C ALA A 177 -4.68 7.47 14.91
N LEU A 178 -5.80 7.98 15.42
CA LEU A 178 -6.40 9.26 15.01
C LEU A 178 -5.64 10.47 15.55
N ALA A 179 -5.01 10.37 16.71
CA ALA A 179 -4.11 11.41 17.22
C ALA A 179 -2.87 11.58 16.32
N LEU A 180 -2.33 10.47 15.80
CA LEU A 180 -1.20 10.47 14.88
C LEU A 180 -1.60 10.92 13.47
N ARG A 181 -2.77 10.50 13.00
CA ARG A 181 -3.32 10.90 11.70
C ARG A 181 -4.82 11.21 11.81
N PRO A 182 -5.19 12.47 12.07
CA PRO A 182 -6.60 12.85 12.19
C PRO A 182 -7.42 12.56 10.94
N SER A 183 -6.83 12.55 9.74
CA SER A 183 -7.51 12.23 8.49
C SER A 183 -7.69 10.73 8.21
N TYR A 184 -7.33 9.83 9.13
CA TYR A 184 -7.36 8.40 8.89
C TYR A 184 -8.80 7.83 8.90
N THR A 185 -9.46 7.85 7.74
CA THR A 185 -10.87 7.45 7.59
C THR A 185 -11.14 6.03 8.10
N THR A 186 -10.30 5.05 7.75
CA THR A 186 -10.46 3.66 8.20
C THR A 186 -10.43 3.53 9.73
N ALA A 187 -9.58 4.29 10.42
CA ALA A 187 -9.56 4.28 11.88
C ALA A 187 -10.81 4.93 12.48
N ARG A 188 -11.38 5.96 11.85
CA ARG A 188 -12.67 6.54 12.28
C ARG A 188 -13.82 5.56 12.11
N GLU A 189 -13.87 4.85 10.98
CA GLU A 189 -14.88 3.82 10.72
C GLU A 189 -14.78 2.68 11.74
N ASN A 190 -13.57 2.18 11.98
CA ASN A 190 -13.33 1.17 13.01
C ASN A 190 -13.72 1.66 14.41
N LEU A 191 -13.49 2.92 14.73
CA LEU A 191 -13.89 3.49 16.04
C LEU A 191 -15.40 3.59 16.17
N ALA A 192 -16.11 3.98 15.10
CA ALA A 192 -17.56 3.96 15.08
C ALA A 192 -18.12 2.54 15.30
N ASN A 193 -17.53 1.54 14.67
CA ASN A 193 -17.90 0.13 14.86
C ASN A 193 -17.65 -0.34 16.31
N VAL A 194 -16.55 0.10 16.93
CA VAL A 194 -16.28 -0.15 18.35
C VAL A 194 -17.37 0.48 19.24
N TYR A 195 -17.78 1.72 18.98
CA TYR A 195 -18.87 2.37 19.72
C TYR A 195 -20.22 1.66 19.56
N LEU A 196 -20.53 1.17 18.36
CA LEU A 196 -21.72 0.34 18.14
C LEU A 196 -21.65 -0.96 18.96
N ALA A 197 -20.49 -1.62 18.98
CA ALA A 197 -20.30 -2.86 19.75
C ALA A 197 -20.41 -2.63 21.27
N GLN A 198 -19.82 -1.56 21.80
CA GLN A 198 -19.98 -1.15 23.20
C GLN A 198 -21.46 -0.84 23.53
N SER A 199 -22.16 -0.16 22.63
CA SER A 199 -23.59 0.13 22.78
C SER A 199 -24.42 -1.16 22.84
N VAL A 200 -24.11 -2.15 21.98
CA VAL A 200 -24.73 -3.47 22.03
C VAL A 200 -24.47 -4.16 23.37
N GLN A 201 -23.24 -4.10 23.90
CA GLN A 201 -22.90 -4.69 25.19
C GLN A 201 -23.72 -4.05 26.34
N ALA A 202 -23.82 -2.72 26.35
CA ALA A 202 -24.59 -1.98 27.34
C ALA A 202 -26.10 -2.29 27.25
N PHE A 203 -26.68 -2.31 26.05
CA PHE A 203 -28.09 -2.67 25.88
C PHE A 203 -28.38 -4.13 26.23
N LYS A 204 -27.44 -5.06 25.97
CA LYS A 204 -27.57 -6.46 26.43
C LYS A 204 -27.63 -6.53 27.95
N ALA A 205 -26.80 -5.78 28.67
CA ALA A 205 -26.85 -5.72 30.13
C ALA A 205 -28.19 -5.17 30.63
N ALA A 206 -28.68 -4.06 30.05
CA ALA A 206 -29.97 -3.49 30.42
C ALA A 206 -31.16 -4.42 30.09
N ALA A 207 -31.10 -5.14 28.97
CA ALA A 207 -32.11 -6.11 28.57
C ALA A 207 -32.19 -7.29 29.56
N LYS A 208 -31.05 -7.78 30.06
CA LYS A 208 -31.00 -8.77 31.13
C LYS A 208 -31.68 -8.28 32.42
N GLY A 209 -31.66 -6.98 32.67
CA GLY A 209 -32.40 -6.33 33.76
C GLY A 209 -33.89 -6.09 33.49
N GLY A 210 -34.45 -6.61 32.39
CA GLY A 210 -35.89 -6.52 32.06
C GLY A 210 -36.28 -5.38 31.10
N SER A 211 -35.31 -4.61 30.59
CA SER A 211 -35.61 -3.53 29.65
C SER A 211 -35.97 -4.05 28.25
N ARG A 212 -37.28 -4.08 27.95
CA ARG A 212 -37.81 -4.45 26.62
C ARG A 212 -37.37 -3.49 25.51
N SER A 213 -37.15 -2.21 25.81
CA SER A 213 -36.64 -1.24 24.83
C SER A 213 -35.18 -1.53 24.48
N ALA A 214 -34.35 -1.90 25.47
CA ALA A 214 -32.96 -2.28 25.24
C ALA A 214 -32.86 -3.56 24.38
N ALA A 215 -33.69 -4.58 24.64
CA ALA A 215 -33.72 -5.80 23.84
C ALA A 215 -33.98 -5.54 22.35
N ARG A 216 -34.93 -4.64 22.03
CA ARG A 216 -35.19 -4.22 20.63
C ARG A 216 -34.00 -3.50 19.99
N ARG A 217 -33.29 -2.66 20.75
CA ARG A 217 -32.11 -1.93 20.27
C ARG A 217 -30.93 -2.86 20.00
N VAL A 218 -30.74 -3.91 20.81
CA VAL A 218 -29.72 -4.95 20.56
C VAL A 218 -29.91 -5.57 19.19
N ALA A 219 -31.13 -6.02 18.87
CA ALA A 219 -31.42 -6.66 17.58
C ALA A 219 -31.11 -5.72 16.40
N ALA A 220 -31.54 -4.45 16.47
CA ALA A 220 -31.29 -3.47 15.42
C ALA A 220 -29.79 -3.17 15.22
N LEU A 221 -29.04 -2.97 16.32
CA LEU A 221 -27.61 -2.67 16.25
C LEU A 221 -26.77 -3.87 15.79
N GLN A 222 -27.18 -5.09 16.15
CA GLN A 222 -26.53 -6.30 15.68
C GLN A 222 -26.71 -6.53 14.18
N GLU A 223 -27.77 -5.99 13.58
CA GLU A 223 -27.93 -6.06 12.13
C GLU A 223 -26.95 -5.13 11.42
N ILE A 224 -26.79 -3.89 11.91
CA ILE A 224 -25.83 -2.92 11.38
C ILE A 224 -24.40 -3.46 11.44
N LEU A 225 -24.05 -4.22 12.48
CA LEU A 225 -22.71 -4.78 12.65
C LEU A 225 -22.40 -5.98 11.73
N LYS A 226 -23.36 -6.47 10.95
CA LYS A 226 -23.14 -7.58 9.99
C LYS A 226 -22.75 -7.10 8.59
N ASP A 227 -23.03 -5.83 8.27
CA ASP A 227 -22.73 -5.18 6.99
C ASP A 227 -21.25 -4.79 6.89
#